data_AF-A0A183T9V2-F1
#
_entry.id   AF-A0A183T9V2-F1
#
_cell.length_a   1.000
_cell.length_b   1.000
_cell.length_c   1.000
_cell.angle_alpha   90.00
_cell.angle_beta   90.00
_cell.angle_gamma   90.00
#
_symmetry.space_group_name_H-M   'P 1'
#
loop_
_entity.id
_entity.type
_entity.pdbx_description
1 polymer ?
#
loop_
_entity_poly.entity_id
_entity_poly.type
_entity_poly.pdbx_seq_one_letter_code
_entity_poly.pdbx_strand_id
1 'polypeptide(L)'
;MEDHVRAFEAKLILWEKQLYKGNLVHFPHLAQCDAALVDTKECISVLSTMRNEFFLRFTDVRSHSQEFKIVSTSFEFFYDDDPFDVQLEKIELQASDVLLSKFPSCTNLIDFYRQLPHAQLPMLVARAKRVIAIFGSTYSCEKLFSKINFCKNNLRFQLIGNRLNDILLLNSSSLELDIASVS
;
A
#
# COMPACT_ATOMS: atom_id res chain seq x y z
N MET A 1 0.82 2.27 -5.15
CA MET A 1 0.55 2.72 -3.76
C MET A 1 1.67 3.61 -3.25
N GLU A 2 2.92 3.15 -3.29
CA GLU A 2 4.10 3.93 -2.86
C GLU A 2 4.21 5.30 -3.55
N ASP A 3 4.00 5.39 -4.87
CA ASP A 3 4.02 6.67 -5.59
C ASP A 3 2.99 7.68 -5.06
N HIS A 4 1.80 7.20 -4.68
CA HIS A 4 0.76 8.05 -4.11
C HIS A 4 1.13 8.54 -2.71
N VAL A 5 1.72 7.68 -1.88
CA VAL A 5 2.24 8.04 -0.55
C VAL A 5 3.31 9.11 -0.70
N ARG A 6 4.33 8.87 -1.54
CA ARG A 6 5.42 9.82 -1.81
C ARG A 6 4.91 11.15 -2.39
N ALA A 7 3.99 11.11 -3.34
CA ALA A 7 3.41 12.32 -3.92
C ALA A 7 2.61 13.12 -2.89
N PHE A 8 1.89 12.45 -1.99
CA PHE A 8 1.11 13.12 -0.96
C PHE A 8 2.00 13.74 0.13
N GLU A 9 3.07 13.05 0.56
CA GLU A 9 4.07 13.62 1.47
C GLU A 9 4.72 14.88 0.89
N ALA A 10 5.08 14.85 -0.39
CA ALA A 10 5.62 16.02 -1.08
C ALA A 10 4.62 17.19 -1.11
N LYS A 11 3.32 16.90 -1.30
CA LYS A 11 2.26 17.91 -1.24
C LYS A 11 2.13 18.52 0.15
N LEU A 12 2.14 17.71 1.22
CA LEU A 12 2.08 18.22 2.61
C LEU A 12 3.24 19.17 2.90
N ILE A 13 4.47 18.80 2.51
CA ILE A 13 5.67 19.62 2.67
C ILE A 13 5.54 20.94 1.87
N LEU A 14 5.04 20.87 0.64
CA LEU A 14 4.86 22.05 -0.20
C LEU A 14 3.83 23.01 0.40
N TRP A 15 2.67 22.49 0.79
CA TRP A 15 1.57 23.28 1.35
C TRP A 15 1.95 23.98 2.63
N GLU A 16 2.64 23.28 3.53
CA GLU A 16 3.17 23.88 4.76
C GLU A 16 4.11 25.05 4.46
N LYS A 17 5.06 24.86 3.54
CA LYS A 17 5.98 25.94 3.09
C LYS A 17 5.25 27.13 2.45
N GLN A 18 4.17 26.87 1.72
CA GLN A 18 3.37 27.92 1.09
C GLN A 18 2.57 28.70 2.12
N LEU A 19 1.93 28.03 3.09
CA LEU A 19 1.21 28.70 4.18
C LEU A 19 2.16 29.56 5.03
N TYR A 20 3.38 29.08 5.32
CA TYR A 20 4.40 29.88 6.01
C TYR A 20 4.74 31.20 5.27
N LYS A 21 4.61 31.22 3.94
CA LYS A 21 4.86 32.40 3.09
C LYS A 21 3.60 33.22 2.82
N GLY A 22 2.45 32.86 3.41
CA GLY A 22 1.15 33.47 3.11
C GLY A 22 0.64 33.17 1.69
N ASN A 23 1.18 32.16 1.01
CA ASN A 23 0.73 31.76 -0.32
C ASN A 23 -0.42 30.75 -0.23
N LEU A 24 -1.61 31.17 -0.64
CA LEU A 24 -2.85 30.38 -0.57
C LEU A 24 -3.27 29.77 -1.92
N VAL A 25 -2.39 29.70 -2.92
CA VAL A 25 -2.72 29.27 -4.30
C VAL A 25 -3.37 27.88 -4.40
N HIS A 26 -3.06 26.97 -3.47
CA HIS A 26 -3.65 25.62 -3.41
C HIS A 26 -4.79 25.50 -2.38
N PHE A 27 -5.17 26.60 -1.75
CA PHE A 27 -6.24 26.68 -0.75
C PHE A 27 -7.27 27.76 -1.16
N PRO A 28 -7.99 27.57 -2.28
CA PRO A 28 -8.87 28.60 -2.84
C PRO A 28 -9.99 29.02 -1.89
N HIS A 29 -10.49 28.10 -1.04
CA HIS A 29 -11.49 28.44 -0.04
C HIS A 29 -10.88 29.25 1.12
N LEU A 30 -9.67 28.90 1.55
CA LEU A 30 -8.93 29.67 2.57
C LEU A 30 -8.61 31.09 2.09
N ALA A 31 -8.33 31.25 0.80
CA ALA A 31 -8.09 32.54 0.17
C ALA A 31 -9.35 33.44 0.08
N GLN A 32 -10.55 32.84 0.19
CA GLN A 32 -11.83 33.56 0.19
C GLN A 32 -12.29 33.96 1.59
N CYS A 33 -11.69 33.37 2.63
CA CYS A 33 -12.03 33.67 4.02
C CYS A 33 -11.44 35.02 4.45
N ASP A 34 -12.14 35.71 5.35
CA ASP A 34 -11.64 36.94 5.94
C ASP A 34 -10.37 36.67 6.76
N ALA A 35 -9.31 37.45 6.54
CA ALA A 35 -8.02 37.28 7.19
C ALA A 35 -8.11 37.43 8.72
N ALA A 36 -9.15 38.12 9.23
CA ALA A 36 -9.44 38.23 10.65
C ALA A 36 -10.02 36.95 11.28
N LEU A 37 -10.57 36.04 10.46
CA LEU A 37 -11.22 34.79 10.90
C LEU A 37 -10.32 33.56 10.74
N VAL A 38 -9.27 33.66 9.92
CA VAL A 38 -8.38 32.53 9.59
C VAL A 38 -7.14 32.54 10.46
N ASP A 39 -7.07 31.58 11.39
CA ASP A 39 -5.80 31.28 12.05
C ASP A 39 -4.90 30.43 11.14
N THR A 40 -4.11 31.12 10.33
CA THR A 40 -3.13 30.48 9.44
C THR A 40 -2.09 29.66 10.24
N LYS A 41 -1.81 30.02 11.50
CA LYS A 41 -0.88 29.26 12.35
C LYS A 41 -1.48 27.91 12.74
N GLU A 42 -2.77 27.87 13.03
CA GLU A 42 -3.48 26.62 13.31
C GLU A 42 -3.50 25.70 12.07
N CYS A 43 -3.75 26.25 10.87
CA CYS A 43 -3.66 25.47 9.63
C CYS A 43 -2.27 24.85 9.42
N ILE A 44 -1.21 25.61 9.70
CA ILE A 44 0.18 25.13 9.63
C ILE A 44 0.41 24.02 10.68
N SER A 45 -0.08 24.20 11.90
CA SER A 45 0.00 23.21 12.98
C SER A 45 -0.66 21.87 12.59
N VAL A 46 -1.87 21.95 12.03
CA VAL A 46 -2.61 20.78 11.52
C VAL A 46 -1.84 20.08 10.40
N LEU A 47 -1.31 20.83 9.43
CA LEU A 47 -0.50 20.25 8.34
C LEU A 47 0.78 19.60 8.85
N SER A 48 1.47 20.21 9.81
CA SER A 48 2.69 19.66 10.41
C SER A 48 2.40 18.36 11.16
N THR A 49 1.31 18.33 11.93
CA THR A 49 0.83 17.11 12.61
C THR A 49 0.49 16.03 11.59
N MET A 50 -0.31 16.36 10.57
CA MET A 50 -0.68 15.42 9.51
C MET A 50 0.54 14.87 8.77
N ARG A 51 1.53 15.73 8.46
CA ARG A 51 2.79 15.33 7.83
C ARG A 51 3.56 14.34 8.71
N ASN A 52 3.67 14.61 10.01
CA ASN A 52 4.40 13.75 10.94
C ASN A 52 3.69 12.39 11.11
N GLU A 53 2.36 12.39 11.27
CA GLU A 53 1.57 11.16 11.35
C GLU A 53 1.67 10.35 10.05
N PHE A 54 1.57 11.00 8.89
CA PHE A 54 1.68 10.34 7.60
C PHE A 54 3.09 9.77 7.40
N PHE A 55 4.13 10.53 7.76
CA PHE A 55 5.49 10.04 7.78
C PHE A 55 5.59 8.79 8.67
N LEU A 56 5.24 8.87 9.94
CA LEU A 56 5.33 7.71 10.85
C LEU A 56 4.52 6.50 10.36
N ARG A 57 3.33 6.73 9.80
CA ARG A 57 2.44 5.67 9.33
C ARG A 57 2.99 4.86 8.17
N PHE A 58 3.75 5.47 7.26
CA PHE A 58 4.25 4.83 6.03
C PHE A 58 5.75 4.54 6.05
N THR A 59 6.35 4.47 7.24
CA THR A 59 7.78 4.18 7.42
C THR A 59 8.15 2.81 6.87
N ASP A 60 7.28 1.83 7.03
CA ASP A 60 7.36 0.48 6.49
C ASP A 60 7.30 0.47 4.95
N VAL A 61 6.41 1.25 4.34
CA VAL A 61 6.34 1.37 2.88
C VAL A 61 7.67 1.91 2.33
N ARG A 62 8.27 2.91 2.99
CA ARG A 62 9.57 3.44 2.57
C ARG A 62 10.72 2.46 2.79
N SER A 63 10.71 1.69 3.87
CA SER A 63 11.77 0.70 4.12
C SER A 63 11.79 -0.42 3.05
N HIS A 64 10.67 -0.64 2.36
CA HIS A 64 10.55 -1.63 1.28
C HIS A 64 10.59 -1.01 -0.12
N SER A 65 10.89 0.29 -0.26
CA SER A 65 10.90 1.00 -1.55
C SER A 65 11.76 0.31 -2.61
N GLN A 66 12.94 -0.19 -2.23
CA GLN A 66 13.82 -0.92 -3.16
C GLN A 66 13.18 -2.23 -3.65
N GLU A 67 12.50 -2.97 -2.77
CA GLU A 67 11.79 -4.20 -3.16
C GLU A 67 10.63 -3.89 -4.10
N PHE A 68 9.87 -2.82 -3.82
CA PHE A 68 8.81 -2.35 -4.71
C PHE A 68 9.36 -1.97 -6.08
N LYS A 69 10.50 -1.26 -6.12
CA LYS A 69 11.17 -0.89 -7.37
C LYS A 69 11.58 -2.13 -8.17
N ILE A 70 12.32 -3.07 -7.58
CA ILE A 70 12.77 -4.30 -8.27
C ILE A 70 11.59 -5.06 -8.89
N VAL A 71 10.50 -5.20 -8.13
CA VAL A 71 9.31 -5.94 -8.54
C VAL A 71 8.51 -5.18 -9.62
N SER A 72 8.48 -3.85 -9.58
CA SER A 72 7.78 -3.04 -10.59
C SER A 72 8.59 -2.78 -11.86
N THR A 73 9.93 -2.77 -11.78
CA THR A 73 10.85 -2.45 -12.89
C THR A 73 11.62 -3.66 -13.40
N SER A 74 11.15 -4.89 -13.14
CA SER A 74 11.83 -6.11 -13.59
C SER A 74 12.04 -6.17 -15.13
N PHE A 75 11.25 -5.42 -15.89
CA PHE A 75 11.33 -5.31 -17.35
C PHE A 75 12.17 -4.15 -17.85
N GLU A 76 12.61 -3.25 -16.97
CA GLU A 76 13.42 -2.10 -17.34
C GLU A 76 14.91 -2.47 -17.32
N PHE A 77 15.66 -2.06 -18.35
CA PHE A 77 17.08 -2.36 -18.54
C PHE A 77 18.03 -1.61 -17.58
N PHE A 78 17.60 -1.35 -16.35
CA PHE A 78 18.41 -0.82 -15.27
C PHE A 78 18.68 -1.95 -14.28
N TYR A 79 19.82 -2.64 -14.41
CA TYR A 79 20.23 -3.71 -13.49
C TYR A 79 21.46 -3.33 -12.64
N ASP A 80 22.24 -2.31 -13.02
CA ASP A 80 23.47 -1.92 -12.31
C ASP A 80 23.22 -1.46 -10.87
N ASP A 81 22.07 -0.83 -10.60
CA ASP A 81 21.69 -0.33 -9.27
C ASP A 81 20.90 -1.35 -8.43
N ASP A 82 20.60 -2.53 -8.97
CA ASP A 82 19.85 -3.56 -8.26
C ASP A 82 20.76 -4.38 -7.33
N PRO A 83 20.22 -5.01 -6.27
CA PRO A 83 20.98 -5.92 -5.40
C PRO A 83 21.68 -7.06 -6.16
N PHE A 84 22.93 -7.36 -5.81
CA PHE A 84 23.77 -8.37 -6.49
C PHE A 84 23.09 -9.75 -6.64
N ASP A 85 22.25 -10.14 -5.69
CA ASP A 85 21.52 -11.42 -5.70
C ASP A 85 20.41 -11.48 -6.75
N VAL A 86 20.00 -10.35 -7.34
CA VAL A 86 18.91 -10.28 -8.32
C VAL A 86 19.37 -9.85 -9.72
N GLN A 87 20.55 -9.24 -9.84
CA GLN A 87 21.06 -8.70 -11.12
C GLN A 87 21.08 -9.74 -12.23
N LEU A 88 21.64 -10.92 -11.96
CA LEU A 88 21.75 -12.00 -12.95
C LEU A 88 20.37 -12.55 -13.35
N GLU A 89 19.48 -12.78 -12.38
CA GLU A 89 18.11 -13.22 -12.66
C GLU A 89 17.34 -12.19 -13.50
N LYS A 90 17.55 -10.90 -13.24
CA LYS A 90 16.93 -9.82 -14.02
C LYS A 90 17.45 -9.81 -15.46
N ILE A 91 18.75 -10.01 -15.67
CA ILE A 91 19.35 -10.14 -17.01
C ILE A 91 18.76 -11.35 -17.75
N GLU A 92 18.65 -12.50 -17.09
CA GLU A 92 18.05 -13.71 -17.69
C GLU A 92 16.57 -13.49 -18.06
N LEU A 93 15.82 -12.84 -17.17
CA LEU A 93 14.43 -12.49 -17.43
C LEU A 93 14.29 -11.57 -18.66
N GLN A 94 15.16 -10.57 -18.77
CA GLN A 94 15.16 -9.57 -19.84
C GLN A 94 15.67 -10.12 -21.18
N ALA A 95 16.54 -11.13 -21.16
CA ALA A 95 17.00 -11.81 -22.35
C ALA A 95 15.97 -12.84 -22.89
N SER A 96 14.92 -13.16 -22.13
CA SER A 96 13.95 -14.19 -22.49
C SER A 96 12.70 -13.62 -23.15
N ASP A 97 12.67 -13.64 -24.49
CA ASP A 97 11.48 -13.26 -25.28
C ASP A 97 10.22 -14.05 -24.88
N VAL A 98 10.39 -15.31 -24.48
CA VAL A 98 9.29 -16.18 -24.04
C VAL A 98 8.68 -15.66 -22.73
N LEU A 99 9.49 -15.27 -21.76
CA LEU A 99 9.00 -14.74 -20.49
C LEU A 99 8.42 -13.34 -20.67
N LEU A 100 9.05 -12.50 -21.49
CA LEU A 100 8.56 -11.16 -21.82
C LEU A 100 7.21 -11.22 -22.57
N SER A 101 7.04 -12.17 -23.49
CA SER A 101 5.78 -12.33 -24.24
C SER A 101 4.58 -12.70 -23.36
N LYS A 102 4.81 -13.22 -22.14
CA LYS A 102 3.72 -13.52 -21.19
C LYS A 102 3.18 -12.26 -20.53
N PHE A 103 3.97 -11.18 -20.43
CA PHE A 103 3.57 -9.96 -19.73
C PHE A 103 2.30 -9.30 -20.31
N PRO A 104 2.16 -9.09 -21.64
CA PRO A 104 0.95 -8.52 -22.22
C PRO A 104 -0.32 -9.35 -21.99
N SER A 105 -0.17 -10.66 -21.75
CA SER A 105 -1.29 -11.57 -21.46
C SER A 105 -1.72 -11.57 -19.99
N CYS A 106 -0.96 -10.91 -19.10
CA CYS A 106 -1.25 -10.85 -17.67
C CYS A 106 -2.10 -9.62 -17.34
N THR A 107 -3.14 -9.82 -16.52
CA THR A 107 -4.02 -8.74 -16.03
C THR A 107 -3.34 -7.83 -15.01
N ASN A 108 -2.37 -8.36 -14.27
CA ASN A 108 -1.64 -7.66 -13.23
C ASN A 108 -0.27 -8.32 -13.00
N LEU A 109 0.55 -7.64 -12.20
CA LEU A 109 1.91 -8.06 -11.86
C LEU A 109 1.95 -9.39 -11.07
N ILE A 110 0.91 -9.68 -10.26
CA ILE A 110 0.81 -10.92 -9.47
C ILE A 110 0.72 -12.13 -10.40
N ASP A 111 -0.12 -12.04 -11.43
CA ASP A 111 -0.33 -13.12 -12.40
C ASP A 111 0.95 -13.38 -13.21
N PHE A 112 1.71 -12.33 -13.53
CA PHE A 112 3.01 -12.46 -14.17
C PHE A 112 4.01 -13.24 -13.31
N TYR A 113 4.24 -12.83 -12.06
CA TYR A 113 5.19 -13.51 -11.18
C TYR A 113 4.80 -14.95 -10.85
N ARG A 114 3.50 -15.30 -10.93
CA ARG A 114 3.02 -16.68 -10.78
C ARG A 114 3.44 -17.59 -11.95
N GLN A 115 3.67 -17.02 -13.13
CA GLN A 115 4.02 -17.76 -14.34
C GLN A 115 5.54 -17.89 -14.56
N LEU A 116 6.36 -17.25 -13.72
CA LEU A 116 7.81 -17.31 -13.83
C LEU A 116 8.35 -18.67 -13.34
N PRO A 117 9.40 -19.20 -13.98
CA PRO A 117 10.05 -20.43 -13.55
C PRO A 117 10.79 -20.21 -12.22
N HIS A 118 10.16 -20.62 -11.12
CA HIS A 118 10.70 -20.49 -9.75
C HIS A 118 12.11 -21.05 -9.56
N ALA A 119 12.48 -22.11 -10.30
CA ALA A 119 13.79 -22.73 -10.21
C ALA A 119 14.91 -21.91 -10.89
N GLN A 120 14.54 -21.06 -11.85
CA GLN A 120 15.49 -20.23 -12.61
C GLN A 120 15.58 -18.81 -12.02
N LEU A 121 14.47 -18.28 -11.52
CA LEU A 121 14.39 -16.92 -10.98
C LEU A 121 13.95 -16.90 -9.49
N PRO A 122 14.62 -17.65 -8.59
CA PRO A 122 14.18 -17.80 -7.21
C PRO A 122 14.18 -16.48 -6.41
N MET A 123 15.16 -15.60 -6.60
CA MET A 123 15.27 -14.36 -5.84
C MET A 123 14.22 -13.33 -6.28
N LEU A 124 14.01 -13.14 -7.58
CA LEU A 124 12.96 -12.29 -8.13
C LEU A 124 11.58 -12.72 -7.63
N VAL A 125 11.29 -14.03 -7.68
CA VAL A 125 9.99 -14.53 -7.25
C VAL A 125 9.83 -14.43 -5.72
N ALA A 126 10.88 -14.66 -4.94
CA ALA A 126 10.84 -14.46 -3.49
C ALA A 126 10.56 -13.00 -3.11
N ARG A 127 11.20 -12.04 -3.80
CA ARG A 127 10.97 -10.60 -3.64
C ARG A 127 9.54 -10.22 -4.01
N ALA A 128 9.05 -10.69 -5.16
CA ALA A 128 7.67 -10.49 -5.58
C ALA A 128 6.68 -11.01 -4.54
N LYS A 129 6.88 -12.22 -4.00
CA LYS A 129 6.02 -12.77 -2.94
C LYS A 129 5.96 -11.89 -1.70
N ARG A 130 7.10 -11.34 -1.26
CA ARG A 130 7.16 -10.42 -0.11
C ARG A 130 6.35 -9.16 -0.38
N VAL A 131 6.56 -8.52 -1.53
CA VAL A 131 5.82 -7.32 -1.95
C VAL A 131 4.30 -7.60 -2.04
N ILE A 132 3.92 -8.71 -2.65
CA ILE A 132 2.52 -9.10 -2.81
C ILE A 132 1.87 -9.37 -1.46
N ALA A 133 2.59 -9.98 -0.50
CA ALA A 133 2.07 -10.24 0.84
C ALA A 133 1.78 -8.95 1.63
N ILE A 134 2.57 -7.89 1.45
CA ILE A 134 2.32 -6.57 2.06
C ILE A 134 0.98 -5.99 1.57
N PHE A 135 0.70 -6.06 0.27
CA PHE A 135 -0.55 -5.55 -0.30
C PHE A 135 -1.75 -6.51 -0.13
N GLY A 136 -1.51 -7.82 -0.10
CA GLY A 136 -2.55 -8.81 0.13
C GLY A 136 -3.07 -8.81 1.58
N SER A 137 -2.17 -8.60 2.54
CA SER A 137 -2.55 -8.48 3.96
C SER A 137 -3.35 -7.21 4.23
N THR A 138 -3.01 -6.08 3.60
CA THR A 138 -3.79 -4.83 3.71
C THR A 138 -5.19 -5.00 3.12
N TYR A 139 -5.35 -5.56 1.92
CA TYR A 139 -6.68 -5.84 1.35
C TYR A 139 -7.51 -6.79 2.23
N SER A 140 -6.89 -7.85 2.77
CA SER A 140 -7.56 -8.79 3.65
C SER A 140 -8.03 -8.12 4.96
N CYS A 141 -7.19 -7.26 5.52
CA CYS A 141 -7.54 -6.43 6.68
C CYS A 141 -8.68 -5.44 6.35
N GLU A 142 -8.63 -4.74 5.23
CA GLU A 142 -9.68 -3.79 4.81
C GLU A 142 -11.04 -4.48 4.61
N LYS A 143 -11.03 -5.67 3.99
CA LYS A 143 -12.24 -6.51 3.84
C LYS A 143 -12.77 -6.96 5.21
N LEU A 144 -11.90 -7.33 6.13
CA LEU A 144 -12.24 -7.72 7.50
C LEU A 144 -12.84 -6.53 8.28
N PHE A 145 -12.20 -5.36 8.24
CA PHE A 145 -12.70 -4.13 8.85
C PHE A 145 -14.05 -3.69 8.27
N SER A 146 -14.23 -3.83 6.97
CA SER A 146 -15.51 -3.55 6.30
C SER A 146 -16.62 -4.47 6.82
N LYS A 147 -16.34 -5.77 6.94
CA LYS A 147 -17.28 -6.74 7.54
C LYS A 147 -17.59 -6.40 9.00
N ILE A 148 -16.59 -6.05 9.79
CA ILE A 148 -16.78 -5.66 11.20
C ILE A 148 -17.61 -4.39 11.33
N ASN A 149 -17.36 -3.38 10.49
CA ASN A 149 -18.17 -2.16 10.47
C ASN A 149 -19.63 -2.46 10.09
N PHE A 150 -19.86 -3.36 9.14
CA PHE A 150 -21.21 -3.85 8.81
C PHE A 150 -21.87 -4.59 9.99
N CYS A 151 -21.14 -5.49 10.66
CA CYS A 151 -21.63 -6.19 11.85
C CYS A 151 -21.93 -5.25 13.02
N LYS A 152 -21.10 -4.22 13.24
CA LYS A 152 -21.32 -3.18 14.27
C LYS A 152 -22.58 -2.37 13.98
N ASN A 153 -22.81 -1.99 12.72
CA ASN A 153 -23.98 -1.20 12.32
C ASN A 153 -25.29 -2.00 12.41
N ASN A 154 -25.27 -3.30 12.08
CA ASN A 154 -26.49 -4.12 12.12
C ASN A 154 -26.86 -4.64 13.50
N LEU A 155 -25.89 -4.88 14.39
CA LEU A 155 -26.15 -5.54 15.67
C LEU A 155 -25.99 -4.66 16.92
N ARG A 156 -25.58 -3.39 16.81
CA ARG A 156 -25.50 -2.42 17.93
C ARG A 156 -24.75 -2.94 19.19
N PHE A 157 -23.91 -3.96 19.08
CA PHE A 157 -23.19 -4.50 20.23
C PHE A 157 -22.00 -3.59 20.59
N GLN A 158 -21.97 -3.11 21.85
CA GLN A 158 -20.75 -2.60 22.46
C GLN A 158 -19.73 -3.74 22.49
N LEU A 159 -18.65 -3.58 21.72
CA LEU A 159 -17.56 -4.55 21.63
C LEU A 159 -16.77 -4.56 22.94
N ILE A 160 -17.20 -5.39 23.89
CA ILE A 160 -16.38 -5.78 25.04
C ILE A 160 -15.29 -6.72 24.50
N GLY A 161 -14.02 -6.39 24.75
CA GLY A 161 -12.83 -6.85 24.01
C GLY A 161 -12.69 -8.36 23.73
N ASN A 162 -13.32 -9.21 24.53
CA ASN A 162 -13.25 -10.67 24.37
C ASN A 162 -14.06 -11.15 23.15
N ARG A 163 -15.25 -10.56 22.90
CA ARG A 163 -16.10 -10.95 21.74
C ARG A 163 -15.55 -10.43 20.41
N LEU A 164 -14.73 -9.38 20.43
CA LEU A 164 -14.13 -8.82 19.22
C LEU A 164 -13.11 -9.79 18.62
N ASN A 165 -12.30 -10.44 19.46
CA ASN A 165 -11.33 -11.44 19.01
C ASN A 165 -12.03 -12.66 18.40
N ASP A 166 -13.10 -13.16 19.00
CA ASP A 166 -13.87 -14.29 18.46
C ASP A 166 -14.51 -13.94 17.10
N ILE A 167 -15.08 -12.73 16.98
CA ILE A 167 -15.65 -12.23 15.72
C ILE A 167 -14.56 -12.03 14.67
N LEU A 168 -13.40 -11.51 15.04
CA LEU A 168 -12.24 -11.36 14.16
C LEU A 168 -11.76 -12.71 13.64
N LEU A 169 -11.66 -13.71 14.52
CA LEU A 169 -11.23 -15.07 14.19
C LEU A 169 -12.23 -15.75 13.24
N LEU A 170 -13.53 -15.65 13.53
CA LEU A 170 -14.61 -16.19 12.69
C LEU A 170 -14.69 -15.53 11.31
N ASN A 171 -14.42 -14.22 11.22
CA ASN A 171 -14.48 -13.51 9.93
C ASN A 171 -13.20 -13.61 9.09
N SER A 172 -12.07 -13.94 9.73
CA SER A 172 -10.77 -14.13 9.05
C SER A 172 -10.54 -15.58 8.59
N SER A 173 -11.17 -16.55 9.25
CA SER A 173 -11.18 -17.93 8.79
C SER A 173 -12.20 -18.12 7.67
N SER A 174 -11.73 -18.37 6.45
CA SER A 174 -12.55 -18.94 5.37
C SER A 174 -12.81 -20.42 5.67
N LEU A 175 -13.47 -20.73 6.79
CA LEU A 175 -14.02 -22.06 6.99
C LEU A 175 -15.38 -22.06 6.30
N GLU A 176 -15.49 -22.79 5.17
CA GLU A 176 -16.78 -23.29 4.75
C GLU A 176 -17.36 -24.04 5.95
N LEU A 177 -18.51 -23.59 6.43
CA LEU A 177 -19.26 -24.31 7.44
C LEU A 177 -19.69 -25.63 6.82
N ASP A 178 -18.90 -26.68 7.06
CA ASP A 178 -19.31 -28.04 6.77
C ASP A 178 -20.38 -28.42 7.79
N ILE A 179 -21.61 -27.96 7.55
CA ILE A 179 -22.81 -28.51 8.18
C ILE A 179 -23.21 -29.73 7.35
N ALA A 180 -22.30 -30.70 7.23
CA ALA A 180 -22.67 -32.05 6.86
C ALA A 180 -23.19 -32.75 8.13
N SER A 181 -24.52 -32.74 8.24
CA SER A 181 -25.34 -33.77 8.89
C SER A 181 -24.85 -34.32 10.24
N VAL A 182 -25.31 -33.71 11.33
CA VAL A 182 -25.66 -34.50 12.53
C VAL A 182 -27.14 -34.83 12.38
N SER A 183 -27.41 -36.01 11.83
CA SER A 183 -28.69 -36.73 11.97
C SER A 183 -28.70 -37.47 13.30
#